data_AF-A0A1H9TPF2-F1
#
_entry.id   AF-A0A1H9TPF2-F1
#
_cell.length_a   1.000
_cell.length_b   1.000
_cell.length_c   1.000
_cell.angle_alpha   90.00
_cell.angle_beta   90.00
_cell.angle_gamma   90.00
#
_symmetry.space_group_name_H-M   'P 1'
#
loop_
_entity.id
_entity.type
_entity.pdbx_description
1 polymer ?
#
loop_
_entity_poly.entity_id
_entity_poly.type
_entity_poly.pdbx_seq_one_letter_code
_entity_poly.pdbx_strand_id
1 'polypeptide(L)'
;LSSGAKVVIEAGNELTLKAGGSFIKIDAGGVSITGAQIKLNSGGSPGTGSGAAPLLPGALLEADTDKAGAIPAPAMLNPFVQKSTEGLPVVPVCGKQANGICTREVCPCLRG
;
A
#
# COMPACT_ATOMS: atom_id res chain seq x y z
N LEU A 1 -14.50 18.76 12.27
CA LEU A 1 -13.18 18.63 12.92
C LEU A 1 -13.41 18.21 14.36
N SER A 2 -13.37 16.90 14.64
CA SER A 2 -13.39 16.40 16.03
C SER A 2 -11.94 16.42 16.52
N SER A 3 -11.57 17.48 17.22
CA SER A 3 -10.26 17.54 17.89
C SER A 3 -10.49 17.14 19.34
N GLY A 4 -10.47 15.83 19.60
CA GLY A 4 -10.40 15.28 20.96
C GLY A 4 -9.10 15.64 21.70
N ALA A 5 -8.23 16.43 21.08
CA ALA A 5 -7.01 16.97 21.64
C ALA A 5 -6.90 18.47 21.29
N LYS A 6 -6.34 19.23 22.23
CA LYS A 6 -6.02 20.67 22.14
C LYS A 6 -5.60 21.11 20.73
N VAL A 7 -6.23 22.15 20.19
CA VAL A 7 -5.84 22.80 18.93
C VAL A 7 -5.11 24.10 19.25
N VAL A 8 -3.93 24.28 18.67
CA VAL A 8 -3.14 25.52 18.75
C VAL A 8 -3.03 26.08 17.34
N ILE A 9 -3.34 27.35 17.16
CA ILE A 9 -3.32 28.05 15.86
C ILE A 9 -2.38 29.24 16.02
N GLU A 10 -1.28 29.23 15.25
CA GLU A 10 -0.27 30.30 15.24
C GLU A 10 -0.48 31.18 14.00
N ALA A 11 -0.49 32.50 14.18
CA ALA A 11 -0.59 33.49 13.11
C ALA A 11 0.51 34.53 13.26
N GLY A 12 1.16 34.90 12.15
CA GLY A 12 2.36 35.75 12.18
C GLY A 12 2.08 37.22 12.54
N ASN A 13 1.16 37.86 11.82
CA ASN A 13 0.88 39.29 12.01
C ASN A 13 -0.54 39.53 12.57
N GLU A 14 -1.52 38.81 12.04
CA GLU A 14 -2.92 38.95 12.43
C GLU A 14 -3.67 37.63 12.21
N LEU A 15 -4.58 37.30 13.12
CA LEU A 15 -5.56 36.22 12.96
C LEU A 15 -6.98 36.81 12.90
N THR A 16 -7.71 36.54 11.80
CA THR A 16 -9.10 36.97 11.65
C THR A 16 -10.03 35.78 11.46
N LEU A 17 -11.06 35.67 12.31
CA LEU A 17 -12.16 34.72 12.17
C LEU A 17 -13.41 35.48 11.73
N LYS A 18 -14.04 35.09 10.61
CA LYS A 18 -15.26 35.73 10.08
C LYS A 18 -16.40 34.73 9.98
N ALA A 19 -17.58 35.08 10.48
CA ALA A 19 -18.80 34.28 10.35
C ALA A 19 -20.04 35.18 10.38
N GLY A 20 -20.96 35.00 9.41
CA GLY A 20 -22.26 35.67 9.42
C GLY A 20 -22.20 37.21 9.55
N GLY A 21 -21.20 37.86 8.94
CA GLY A 21 -20.99 39.31 9.04
C GLY A 21 -20.33 39.79 10.34
N SER A 22 -20.08 38.90 11.29
CA SER A 22 -19.29 39.15 12.49
C SER A 22 -17.83 38.72 12.26
N PHE A 23 -16.90 39.36 12.96
CA PHE A 23 -15.48 38.98 12.93
C PHE A 23 -14.77 39.18 14.26
N ILE A 24 -13.74 38.35 14.48
CA ILE A 24 -12.77 38.44 15.58
C ILE A 24 -11.41 38.64 14.94
N LYS A 25 -10.67 39.65 15.38
CA LYS A 25 -9.34 40.01 14.88
C LYS A 25 -8.36 40.02 16.04
N ILE A 26 -7.21 39.39 15.85
CA ILE A 26 -6.12 39.33 16.83
C ILE A 26 -4.87 39.84 16.14
N ASP A 27 -4.34 40.95 16.61
CA ASP A 27 -3.13 41.58 16.07
C ASP A 27 -2.25 42.13 17.21
N ALA A 28 -1.16 42.82 16.87
CA ALA A 28 -0.24 43.40 17.85
C ALA A 28 -0.92 44.39 18.82
N GLY A 29 -2.03 45.00 18.43
CA GLY A 29 -2.86 45.88 19.26
C GLY A 29 -3.84 45.15 20.19
N GLY A 30 -3.95 43.82 20.10
CA GLY A 30 -4.79 42.99 20.96
C GLY A 30 -5.93 42.29 20.22
N VAL A 31 -7.04 42.05 20.93
CA VAL A 31 -8.21 41.31 20.42
C VAL A 31 -9.37 42.27 20.17
N SER A 32 -9.84 42.32 18.93
CA SER A 32 -11.02 43.08 18.51
C SER A 32 -12.16 42.12 18.13
N ILE A 33 -13.37 42.36 18.66
CA ILE A 33 -14.56 41.54 18.38
C ILE A 33 -15.65 42.47 17.87
N THR A 34 -16.23 42.16 16.70
CA THR A 34 -17.30 42.96 16.09
C THR A 34 -18.39 42.03 15.54
N GLY A 35 -19.64 42.30 15.88
CA GLY A 35 -20.77 41.49 15.43
C GLY A 35 -22.10 42.02 15.98
N ALA A 36 -23.21 41.56 15.38
CA ALA A 36 -24.56 41.98 15.79
C ALA A 36 -24.92 41.51 17.21
N GLN A 37 -24.37 40.38 17.66
CA GLN A 37 -24.52 39.87 19.00
C GLN A 37 -23.19 39.26 19.47
N ILE A 38 -22.68 39.74 20.60
CA ILE A 38 -21.43 39.26 21.19
C ILE A 38 -21.77 38.65 22.54
N LYS A 39 -21.51 37.35 22.69
CA LYS A 39 -21.73 36.59 23.93
C LYS A 39 -20.38 36.27 24.57
N LEU A 40 -20.03 37.02 25.61
CA LEU A 40 -18.77 36.86 26.34
C LEU A 40 -19.07 36.18 27.67
N ASN A 41 -18.35 35.09 27.99
CA ASN A 41 -18.59 34.24 29.17
C ASN A 41 -20.02 33.69 29.29
N SER A 42 -20.80 33.70 28.21
CA SER A 42 -22.23 33.32 28.25
C SER A 42 -22.48 31.83 27.99
N GLY A 43 -21.43 31.01 27.94
CA GLY A 43 -21.53 29.58 27.63
C GLY A 43 -22.02 29.29 26.20
N GLY A 44 -21.78 28.06 25.76
CA GLY A 44 -22.26 27.54 24.48
C GLY A 44 -22.19 26.02 24.49
N SER A 45 -23.26 25.37 24.05
CA SER A 45 -23.23 23.92 23.81
C SER A 45 -22.57 23.67 22.46
N PRO A 46 -21.73 22.63 22.32
CA PRO A 46 -21.27 22.21 21.01
C PRO A 46 -22.48 21.96 20.12
N GLY A 47 -22.40 22.38 18.86
CA GLY A 47 -23.42 22.04 17.88
C GLY A 47 -23.55 20.52 17.78
N THR A 48 -24.78 20.01 17.74
CA THR A 48 -25.04 18.60 17.44
C THR A 48 -24.72 18.34 15.98
N GLY A 49 -23.61 17.63 15.73
CA GLY A 49 -23.34 17.04 14.42
C GLY A 49 -24.18 15.79 14.23
N SER A 50 -24.75 15.59 13.04
CA SER A 50 -25.33 14.31 12.65
C SER A 50 -24.22 13.25 12.70
N GLY A 51 -24.47 12.14 13.41
CA GLY A 51 -23.55 11.02 13.47
C GLY A 51 -23.26 10.46 12.08
N ALA A 52 -22.06 9.94 11.86
CA ALA A 52 -21.78 9.22 10.62
C ALA A 52 -22.68 7.98 10.53
N ALA A 53 -23.34 7.79 9.39
CA ALA A 53 -24.08 6.57 9.06
C ALA A 53 -23.35 5.81 7.94
N PRO A 54 -22.16 5.22 8.22
CA PRO A 54 -21.49 4.40 7.24
C PRO A 54 -22.36 3.18 6.91
N LEU A 55 -22.37 2.79 5.64
CA LEU A 55 -22.95 1.52 5.23
C LEU A 55 -22.15 0.40 5.90
N LEU A 56 -22.83 -0.49 6.61
CA LEU A 56 -22.17 -1.69 7.13
C LEU A 56 -21.68 -2.53 5.94
N PRO A 57 -20.50 -3.18 6.04
CA PRO A 57 -20.12 -4.20 5.09
C PRO A 57 -21.24 -5.24 5.00
N GLY A 58 -21.53 -5.70 3.77
CA GLY A 58 -22.54 -6.73 3.55
C GLY A 58 -22.23 -8.02 4.31
N ALA A 59 -23.23 -8.87 4.46
CA ALA A 59 -23.04 -10.18 5.05
C ALA A 59 -21.93 -10.94 4.30
N LEU A 60 -20.95 -11.47 5.04
CA LEU A 60 -19.95 -12.36 4.50
C LEU A 60 -20.67 -13.63 3.99
N LEU A 61 -20.36 -14.03 2.77
CA LEU A 61 -20.74 -15.34 2.24
C LEU A 61 -19.71 -16.37 2.74
N GLU A 62 -20.13 -17.61 2.95
CA GLU A 62 -19.22 -18.68 3.35
C GLU A 62 -18.13 -18.88 2.29
N ALA A 63 -16.87 -18.82 2.71
CA ALA A 63 -15.70 -18.97 1.84
C ALA A 63 -15.70 -20.30 1.07
N ASP A 64 -16.39 -21.32 1.57
CA ASP A 64 -16.50 -22.65 0.96
C ASP A 64 -17.38 -22.68 -0.31
N THR A 65 -18.12 -21.60 -0.60
CA THR A 65 -18.85 -21.45 -1.87
C THR A 65 -18.06 -20.72 -2.95
N ASP A 66 -16.83 -20.30 -2.65
CA ASP A 66 -16.00 -19.59 -3.61
C ASP A 66 -15.37 -20.55 -4.64
N LYS A 67 -15.19 -20.07 -5.88
CA LYS A 67 -14.62 -20.91 -6.94
C LYS A 67 -13.10 -20.96 -6.78
N ALA A 68 -12.54 -22.16 -6.73
CA ALA A 68 -11.09 -22.33 -6.77
C ALA A 68 -10.48 -21.64 -8.00
N GLY A 69 -9.40 -20.88 -7.77
CA GLY A 69 -8.63 -20.25 -8.84
C GLY A 69 -8.01 -21.28 -9.79
N ALA A 70 -7.74 -20.88 -11.02
CA ALA A 70 -7.11 -21.75 -12.01
C ALA A 70 -5.66 -22.10 -11.61
N ILE A 71 -5.25 -23.35 -11.86
CA ILE A 71 -3.85 -23.77 -11.68
C ILE A 71 -2.98 -22.97 -12.65
N PRO A 72 -1.97 -22.23 -12.19
CA PRO A 72 -1.07 -21.51 -13.08
C PRO A 72 -0.30 -22.50 -13.97
N ALA A 73 -0.07 -22.11 -15.22
CA ALA A 73 0.71 -22.92 -16.16
C ALA A 73 2.09 -23.25 -15.57
N PRO A 74 2.63 -24.46 -15.83
CA PRO A 74 3.93 -24.84 -15.31
C PRO A 74 4.99 -23.82 -15.74
N ALA A 75 5.86 -23.45 -14.81
CA ALA A 75 6.97 -22.55 -15.09
C ALA A 75 7.78 -23.07 -16.28
N MET A 76 8.15 -22.18 -17.20
CA MET A 76 9.05 -22.51 -18.30
C MET A 76 10.38 -22.99 -17.68
N LEU A 77 10.57 -24.31 -17.65
CA LEU A 77 11.81 -24.91 -17.17
C LEU A 77 12.94 -24.41 -18.05
N ASN A 78 14.03 -23.97 -17.44
CA ASN A 78 15.22 -23.64 -18.21
C ASN A 78 15.71 -24.90 -18.97
N PRO A 79 16.39 -24.73 -20.11
CA PRO A 79 16.82 -25.86 -20.93
C PRO A 79 17.78 -26.83 -20.20
N PHE A 80 18.39 -26.39 -19.09
CA PHE A 80 19.17 -27.25 -18.20
C PHE A 80 18.28 -28.30 -17.51
N VAL A 81 17.14 -27.88 -16.94
CA VAL A 81 16.22 -28.77 -16.24
C VAL A 81 15.50 -29.71 -17.21
N GLN A 82 15.19 -29.25 -18.43
CA GLN A 82 14.67 -30.15 -19.47
C GLN A 82 15.65 -31.26 -19.80
N LYS A 83 16.91 -30.90 -20.15
CA LYS A 83 17.94 -31.89 -20.49
C LYS A 83 18.22 -32.86 -19.33
N SER A 84 18.22 -32.39 -18.08
CA SER A 84 18.43 -33.27 -16.92
C SER A 84 17.28 -34.25 -16.69
N THR A 85 16.03 -33.81 -16.91
CA THR A 85 14.84 -34.67 -16.74
C THR A 85 14.76 -35.74 -17.84
N GLU A 86 15.26 -35.41 -19.03
CA GLU A 86 15.37 -36.33 -20.18
C GLU A 86 16.63 -37.22 -20.11
N GLY A 87 17.42 -37.13 -19.03
CA GLY A 87 18.66 -37.91 -18.87
C GLY A 87 19.76 -37.56 -19.88
N LEU A 88 19.61 -36.43 -20.58
CA LEU A 88 20.55 -35.94 -21.57
C LEU A 88 21.66 -35.12 -20.90
N PRO A 89 22.92 -35.26 -21.34
CA PRO A 89 24.01 -34.52 -20.74
C PRO A 89 23.86 -33.02 -21.02
N VAL A 90 23.93 -32.24 -19.95
CA VAL A 90 23.81 -30.77 -19.98
C VAL A 90 24.97 -30.13 -20.74
N VAL A 91 26.14 -30.76 -20.70
CA VAL A 91 27.37 -30.35 -21.42
C VAL A 91 27.70 -31.39 -22.50
N PRO A 92 28.31 -30.99 -23.62
CA PRO A 92 28.72 -31.94 -24.66
C PRO A 92 29.74 -32.94 -24.09
N VAL A 93 29.42 -34.23 -24.14
CA VAL A 93 30.32 -35.30 -23.70
C VAL A 93 31.16 -35.75 -24.89
N CYS A 94 32.36 -35.20 -25.03
CA CYS A 94 33.25 -35.58 -26.13
C CYS A 94 34.09 -36.82 -25.76
N GLY A 95 34.43 -37.61 -26.77
CA GLY A 95 35.26 -38.81 -26.62
C GLY A 95 34.54 -40.05 -26.07
N LYS A 96 33.24 -39.96 -25.70
CA LYS A 96 32.45 -41.14 -25.36
C LYS A 96 32.00 -41.89 -26.60
N GLN A 97 32.39 -43.15 -26.69
CA GLN A 97 31.88 -44.08 -27.69
C GLN A 97 30.40 -44.42 -27.38
N ALA A 98 29.64 -44.87 -28.39
CA ALA A 98 28.20 -45.18 -28.25
C ALA A 98 27.90 -46.28 -27.21
N ASN A 99 28.91 -47.08 -26.85
CA ASN A 99 28.86 -48.09 -25.79
C ASN A 99 29.17 -47.53 -24.38
N GLY A 100 29.32 -46.20 -24.24
CA GLY A 100 29.52 -45.53 -22.95
C GLY A 100 30.95 -45.54 -22.40
N ILE A 101 31.90 -46.16 -23.11
CA ILE A 101 33.29 -46.34 -22.68
C ILE A 101 34.16 -45.17 -23.18
N CYS A 102 35.03 -44.66 -22.30
CA CYS A 102 36.16 -43.79 -22.66
C CYS A 102 37.45 -44.60 -22.57
N THR A 103 38.24 -44.60 -23.63
CA THR A 103 39.50 -45.37 -23.70
C THR A 103 40.67 -44.71 -22.95
N ARG A 104 40.48 -43.49 -22.43
CA ARG A 104 41.48 -42.75 -21.63
C ARG A 104 40.85 -42.23 -20.35
N GLU A 105 41.63 -42.14 -19.28
CA GLU A 105 41.21 -41.66 -17.94
C GLU A 105 40.64 -40.23 -17.97
N VAL A 106 41.09 -39.40 -18.93
CA VAL A 106 40.50 -38.09 -19.22
C VAL A 106 39.90 -38.17 -20.61
N CYS A 107 38.61 -37.83 -20.77
CA CYS A 107 37.88 -37.86 -22.03
C CYS A 107 37.84 -36.44 -22.63
N PRO A 108 38.84 -36.05 -23.45
CA PRO A 108 39.01 -34.65 -23.84
C PRO A 108 38.17 -34.35 -25.08
N CYS A 109 37.64 -33.13 -25.15
CA CYS A 109 37.05 -32.63 -26.38
C CYS A 109 38.15 -32.26 -27.38
N LEU A 110 38.43 -33.12 -28.36
CA LEU A 110 39.28 -32.74 -29.48
C LEU A 110 38.53 -31.71 -30.33
N ARG A 111 39.10 -30.50 -30.48
CA ARG A 111 38.60 -29.50 -31.42
C ARG A 111 38.77 -30.04 -32.84
N GLY A 112 37.66 -30.43 -33.45
CA GLY A 112 37.45 -30.35 -34.89
C GLY A 112 36.77 -29.03 -35.21
#